data_AF-A0A9D9VAZ4-F1
#
_entry.id   AF-A0A9D9VAZ4-F1
#
_cell.length_a   1.000
_cell.length_b   1.000
_cell.length_c   1.000
_cell.angle_alpha   90.00
_cell.angle_beta   90.00
_cell.angle_gamma   90.00
#
_symmetry.space_group_name_H-M   'P 1'
#
loop_
_entity.id
_entity.type
_entity.pdbx_description
1 polymer ?
#
loop_
_entity_poly.entity_id
_entity_poly.type
_entity_poly.pdbx_seq_one_letter_code
_entity_poly.pdbx_strand_id
1 'polypeptide(L)'
;MKTFNIFIFTVLCCLAVVFSACEEKEKEEGKGVIFIEPQKKNISASGGTFNVKVVANKAWTANSDKEWLTIKPASGEGNVPAVVINVTANPSTAQDTAEVRFSIAEKSLLLTVIRAGKVEPKMEGEFSVSDTQKVRFSRGNLQYNAKNNVWRFAECQYDYIGKDNENISADYDGWIDLFGWGTSGYNGKNPWMTSKENVDYGDGLQDIAGTNYDWGVYNAISNGGNQSGMWRTLTKEEWLYLFVSRHNAANNYSVATVNGIHGLIVLPDDWTHPGTWAFTAKANNWTTNNYTEAKWIQMQDSGAVFLPAASDRYGIKFSTSGIYGRYWSSSMYSHREYAYFCFFGEYLEECFLEPNHSLPRSYGFSVRLVQDVK
;
A
#
# COMPACT_ATOMS: atom_id res chain seq x y z
N MET A 1 -41.36 97.10 46.42
CA MET A 1 -40.81 96.85 47.77
C MET A 1 -40.35 95.40 47.82
N LYS A 2 -39.07 95.18 48.16
CA LYS A 2 -38.26 93.92 48.20
C LYS A 2 -37.71 93.48 46.82
N THR A 3 -36.44 93.66 46.40
CA THR A 3 -35.10 93.13 46.84
C THR A 3 -35.04 91.58 46.83
N PHE A 4 -34.07 90.82 46.31
CA PHE A 4 -32.63 90.99 46.00
C PHE A 4 -32.10 89.69 45.29
N ASN A 5 -31.17 89.80 44.31
CA ASN A 5 -29.97 88.95 44.00
C ASN A 5 -30.05 87.40 43.75
N ILE A 6 -29.18 86.68 43.00
CA ILE A 6 -27.82 86.78 42.39
C ILE A 6 -27.68 85.59 41.37
N PHE A 7 -27.26 85.79 40.10
CA PHE A 7 -25.93 85.51 39.49
C PHE A 7 -25.56 84.04 39.17
N ILE A 8 -25.22 83.73 37.88
CA ILE A 8 -23.98 83.08 37.37
C ILE A 8 -24.16 82.34 36.01
N PHE A 9 -23.39 82.79 34.99
CA PHE A 9 -22.69 82.09 33.86
C PHE A 9 -23.44 81.01 33.01
N THR A 10 -23.35 80.89 31.67
CA THR A 10 -22.20 81.07 30.75
C THR A 10 -22.68 81.14 29.28
N VAL A 11 -21.85 81.79 28.47
CA VAL A 11 -21.79 81.96 27.01
C VAL A 11 -21.87 80.66 26.19
N LEU A 12 -22.58 80.65 25.05
CA LEU A 12 -21.97 80.21 23.77
C LEU A 12 -22.71 80.75 22.53
N CYS A 13 -21.93 81.53 21.76
CA CYS A 13 -22.24 82.06 20.46
C CYS A 13 -22.04 81.01 19.35
N CYS A 14 -22.84 81.15 18.30
CA CYS A 14 -22.44 81.15 16.89
C CYS A 14 -22.35 79.86 16.05
N LEU A 15 -22.93 80.06 14.86
CA LEU A 15 -22.54 79.62 13.52
C LEU A 15 -23.14 78.31 12.97
N ALA A 16 -24.00 78.52 11.99
CA ALA A 16 -24.48 77.54 11.02
C ALA A 16 -23.31 76.92 10.25
N VAL A 17 -23.25 75.58 10.26
CA VAL A 17 -22.37 74.80 9.39
C VAL A 17 -23.18 74.36 8.18
N VAL A 18 -22.78 74.84 7.00
CA VAL A 18 -23.28 74.37 5.71
C VAL A 18 -22.74 72.96 5.49
N PHE A 19 -23.64 71.97 5.43
CA PHE A 19 -23.28 70.62 4.99
C PHE A 19 -22.98 70.65 3.49
N SER A 20 -21.70 70.73 3.12
CA SER A 20 -21.24 70.31 1.81
C SER A 20 -21.23 68.78 1.82
N ALA A 21 -22.24 68.16 1.23
CA ALA A 21 -22.24 66.73 0.93
C ALA A 21 -21.22 66.49 -0.18
N CYS A 22 -19.97 66.26 0.21
CA CYS A 22 -18.96 65.71 -0.68
C CYS A 22 -19.28 64.22 -0.83
N GLU A 23 -19.88 63.86 -1.96
CA GLU A 23 -20.01 62.47 -2.36
C GLU A 23 -18.60 61.97 -2.72
N GLU A 24 -17.92 61.31 -1.78
CA GLU A 24 -16.66 60.64 -2.07
C GLU A 24 -16.92 59.52 -3.08
N LYS A 25 -16.60 59.80 -4.35
CA LYS A 25 -16.46 58.74 -5.35
C LYS A 25 -15.29 57.86 -4.95
N GLU A 26 -15.57 56.71 -4.34
CA GLU A 26 -14.60 55.62 -4.26
C GLU A 26 -14.10 55.33 -5.68
N LYS A 27 -12.80 55.51 -5.91
CA LYS A 27 -12.13 55.08 -7.13
C LYS A 27 -12.24 53.56 -7.23
N GLU A 28 -12.98 53.04 -8.22
CA GLU A 28 -12.92 51.63 -8.65
C GLU A 28 -11.56 51.28 -9.33
N GLU A 29 -10.44 51.79 -8.82
CA GLU A 29 -9.11 51.35 -9.24
C GLU A 29 -8.81 49.98 -8.62
N GLY A 30 -9.14 48.92 -9.36
CA GLY A 30 -8.44 47.65 -9.25
C GLY A 30 -9.10 46.58 -8.39
N LYS A 31 -10.38 46.29 -8.61
CA LYS A 31 -11.00 45.06 -8.11
C LYS A 31 -10.24 43.83 -8.64
N GLY A 32 -9.73 42.99 -7.74
CA GLY A 32 -9.14 41.71 -8.11
C GLY A 32 -10.19 40.79 -8.76
N VAL A 33 -9.86 40.18 -9.88
CA VAL A 33 -10.65 39.15 -10.56
C VAL A 33 -9.76 37.93 -10.69
N ILE A 34 -10.23 36.80 -10.16
CA ILE A 34 -9.56 35.51 -10.26
C ILE A 34 -10.59 34.44 -10.57
N PHE A 35 -10.20 33.51 -11.45
CA PHE A 35 -10.89 32.26 -11.72
C PHE A 35 -9.87 31.13 -11.70
N ILE A 36 -10.26 29.99 -11.15
CA ILE A 36 -9.43 28.78 -11.14
C ILE A 36 -10.23 27.61 -11.70
N GLU A 37 -9.56 26.76 -12.46
CA GLU A 37 -10.16 25.54 -13.00
C GLU A 37 -9.17 24.37 -12.89
N PRO A 38 -9.55 23.25 -12.27
CA PRO A 38 -10.84 22.98 -11.60
C PRO A 38 -10.93 23.66 -10.20
N GLN A 39 -12.14 23.74 -9.64
CA GLN A 39 -12.37 24.11 -8.22
C GLN A 39 -12.50 22.89 -7.30
N LYS A 40 -12.65 21.69 -7.86
CA LYS A 40 -12.67 20.43 -7.12
C LYS A 40 -11.91 19.36 -7.89
N LYS A 41 -11.07 18.59 -7.19
CA LYS A 41 -10.34 17.45 -7.76
C LYS A 41 -10.38 16.26 -6.82
N ASN A 42 -10.78 15.10 -7.34
CA ASN A 42 -10.60 13.83 -6.67
C ASN A 42 -9.29 13.18 -7.16
N ILE A 43 -8.50 12.64 -6.25
CA ILE A 43 -7.23 11.94 -6.48
C ILE A 43 -7.27 10.59 -5.76
N SER A 44 -6.63 9.56 -6.33
CA SER A 44 -6.53 8.25 -5.69
C SER A 44 -5.65 8.29 -4.45
N ALA A 45 -5.66 7.22 -3.64
CA ALA A 45 -4.80 7.12 -2.46
C ALA A 45 -3.31 7.16 -2.81
N SER A 46 -2.90 6.74 -4.02
CA SER A 46 -1.49 6.80 -4.46
C SER A 46 -0.96 8.22 -4.66
N GLY A 47 -1.82 9.23 -4.64
CA GLY A 47 -1.44 10.61 -4.94
C GLY A 47 -1.24 10.87 -6.43
N GLY A 48 -0.46 11.90 -6.76
CA GLY A 48 -0.14 12.26 -8.14
C GLY A 48 -0.10 13.77 -8.37
N THR A 49 0.03 14.15 -9.64
CA THR A 49 0.11 15.55 -10.06
C THR A 49 -1.04 15.93 -10.98
N PHE A 50 -1.49 17.18 -10.89
CA PHE A 50 -2.43 17.78 -11.85
C PHE A 50 -2.22 19.28 -11.97
N ASN A 51 -2.73 19.86 -13.06
CA ASN A 51 -2.62 21.29 -13.32
C ASN A 51 -3.92 22.02 -12.96
N VAL A 52 -3.76 23.23 -12.42
CA VAL A 52 -4.81 24.22 -12.23
C VAL A 52 -4.55 25.39 -13.16
N LYS A 53 -5.56 25.77 -13.94
CA LYS A 53 -5.53 26.99 -14.75
C LYS A 53 -5.98 28.16 -13.87
N VAL A 54 -5.19 29.23 -13.85
CA VAL A 54 -5.53 30.49 -13.17
C VAL A 54 -5.74 31.58 -14.21
N VAL A 55 -6.89 32.24 -14.16
CA VAL A 55 -7.17 33.46 -14.94
C VAL A 55 -7.31 34.61 -13.96
N ALA A 56 -6.42 35.59 -14.03
CA ALA A 56 -6.36 36.69 -13.08
C ALA A 56 -5.96 38.00 -13.76
N ASN A 57 -6.38 39.12 -13.16
CA ASN A 57 -6.03 40.47 -13.66
C ASN A 57 -4.92 41.17 -12.85
N LYS A 58 -4.42 40.54 -11.78
CA LYS A 58 -3.38 41.08 -10.88
C LYS A 58 -2.51 39.94 -10.34
N ALA A 59 -1.51 40.30 -9.53
CA ALA A 59 -0.73 39.36 -8.75
C ALA A 59 -1.60 38.56 -7.77
N TRP A 60 -1.33 37.27 -7.66
CA TRP A 60 -2.05 36.33 -6.81
C TRP A 60 -1.08 35.40 -6.08
N THR A 61 -1.56 34.80 -4.99
CA THR A 61 -0.85 33.78 -4.21
C THR A 61 -1.72 32.54 -4.02
N ALA A 62 -1.10 31.38 -3.78
CA ALA A 62 -1.76 30.11 -3.54
C ALA A 62 -1.12 29.41 -2.35
N ASN A 63 -1.93 28.94 -1.40
CA ASN A 63 -1.46 28.19 -0.22
C ASN A 63 -2.37 27.01 0.09
N SER A 64 -1.77 25.90 0.52
CA SER A 64 -2.46 24.69 0.99
C SER A 64 -2.59 24.73 2.52
N ASP A 65 -3.68 24.17 3.05
CA ASP A 65 -3.84 23.90 4.48
C ASP A 65 -3.23 22.55 4.91
N LYS A 66 -2.74 21.75 3.96
CA LYS A 66 -2.12 20.43 4.20
C LYS A 66 -0.70 20.35 3.63
N GLU A 67 0.21 19.75 4.41
CA GLU A 67 1.62 19.54 4.04
C GLU A 67 1.81 18.48 2.93
N TRP A 68 0.86 17.55 2.79
CA TRP A 68 0.92 16.51 1.76
C TRP A 68 0.58 17.01 0.34
N LEU A 69 0.24 18.29 0.19
CA LEU A 69 -0.04 18.94 -1.08
C LEU A 69 0.89 20.14 -1.28
N THR A 70 1.65 20.14 -2.38
CA THR A 70 2.54 21.25 -2.75
C THR A 70 2.11 21.90 -4.08
N ILE A 71 2.47 23.17 -4.25
CA ILE A 71 1.98 24.04 -5.33
C ILE A 71 3.17 24.68 -6.04
N LYS A 72 3.22 24.63 -7.38
CA LYS A 72 4.28 25.26 -8.17
C LYS A 72 3.76 25.85 -9.50
N PRO A 73 3.85 27.17 -9.72
CA PRO A 73 4.28 28.20 -8.77
C PRO A 73 3.19 28.51 -7.73
N ALA A 74 3.59 28.87 -6.51
CA ALA A 74 2.67 29.26 -5.42
C ALA A 74 2.26 30.75 -5.48
N SER A 75 2.73 31.49 -6.48
CA SER A 75 2.33 32.86 -6.78
C SER A 75 2.50 33.12 -8.27
N GLY A 76 1.84 34.16 -8.76
CA GLY A 76 1.95 34.55 -10.16
C GLY A 76 1.36 35.93 -10.41
N GLU A 77 1.57 36.42 -11.63
CA GLU A 77 1.00 37.66 -12.11
C GLU A 77 0.12 37.39 -13.33
N GLY A 78 -1.14 37.82 -13.26
CA GLY A 78 -2.10 37.58 -14.32
C GLY A 78 -2.39 36.09 -14.55
N ASN A 79 -2.65 35.73 -15.81
CA ASN A 79 -3.04 34.38 -16.19
C ASN A 79 -1.85 33.40 -16.13
N VAL A 80 -2.07 32.24 -15.52
CA VAL A 80 -1.12 31.12 -15.53
C VAL A 80 -1.84 29.85 -15.97
N PRO A 81 -1.49 29.27 -17.13
CA PRO A 81 -2.23 28.13 -17.68
C PRO A 81 -1.98 26.82 -16.93
N ALA A 82 -0.88 26.70 -16.19
CA ALA A 82 -0.52 25.50 -15.45
C ALA A 82 0.17 25.83 -14.11
N VAL A 83 -0.60 25.85 -13.03
CA VAL A 83 -0.11 25.71 -11.66
C VAL A 83 -0.13 24.24 -11.32
N VAL A 84 1.05 23.65 -11.12
CA VAL A 84 1.20 22.22 -10.80
C VAL A 84 0.89 22.00 -9.33
N ILE A 85 -0.10 21.15 -9.06
CA ILE A 85 -0.41 20.63 -7.75
C ILE A 85 0.18 19.23 -7.65
N ASN A 86 1.01 18.99 -6.64
CA ASN A 86 1.56 17.67 -6.33
C ASN A 86 0.99 17.16 -5.00
N VAL A 87 0.42 15.96 -5.03
CA VAL A 87 -0.25 15.32 -3.91
C VAL A 87 0.52 14.05 -3.58
N THR A 88 1.02 13.92 -2.34
CA THR A 88 1.68 12.68 -1.90
C THR A 88 0.66 11.56 -1.69
N ALA A 89 1.11 10.32 -1.43
CA ALA A 89 0.20 9.21 -1.14
C ALA A 89 -0.50 9.35 0.23
N ASN A 90 -1.73 8.85 0.32
CA ASN A 90 -2.48 8.68 1.58
C ASN A 90 -2.18 7.30 2.17
N PRO A 91 -1.48 7.20 3.31
CA PRO A 91 -1.26 5.91 3.96
C PRO A 91 -2.50 5.42 4.74
N SER A 92 -3.47 6.29 5.00
CA SER A 92 -4.68 5.97 5.78
C SER A 92 -5.77 5.37 4.90
N THR A 93 -6.59 4.50 5.46
CA THR A 93 -7.80 3.96 4.82
C THR A 93 -8.95 4.96 4.79
N ALA A 94 -8.86 6.05 5.56
CA ALA A 94 -9.78 7.17 5.51
C ALA A 94 -9.36 8.18 4.43
N GLN A 95 -10.34 8.73 3.69
CA GLN A 95 -10.08 9.86 2.81
C GLN A 95 -9.65 11.10 3.60
N ASP A 96 -8.85 11.95 2.97
CA ASP A 96 -8.46 13.26 3.48
C ASP A 96 -8.70 14.34 2.41
N THR A 97 -9.00 15.55 2.84
CA THR A 97 -9.30 16.71 2.00
C THR A 97 -8.35 17.87 2.32
N ALA A 98 -7.80 18.49 1.29
CA ALA A 98 -7.08 19.76 1.38
C ALA A 98 -7.88 20.87 0.70
N GLU A 99 -7.73 22.08 1.22
CA GLU A 99 -8.17 23.33 0.61
C GLU A 99 -6.95 24.15 0.16
N VAL A 100 -6.89 24.41 -1.14
CA VAL A 100 -5.91 25.34 -1.72
C VAL A 100 -6.59 26.69 -1.92
N ARG A 101 -6.13 27.70 -1.19
CA ARG A 101 -6.63 29.07 -1.28
C ARG A 101 -5.81 29.87 -2.27
N PHE A 102 -6.44 30.30 -3.36
CA PHE A 102 -5.92 31.28 -4.30
C PHE A 102 -6.42 32.67 -3.93
N SER A 103 -5.54 33.62 -3.63
CA SER A 103 -5.88 34.96 -3.15
C SER A 103 -5.45 36.05 -4.12
N ILE A 104 -6.31 37.05 -4.32
CA ILE A 104 -6.06 38.24 -5.15
C ILE A 104 -6.67 39.46 -4.47
N ALA A 105 -5.85 40.42 -4.02
CA ALA A 105 -6.32 41.54 -3.19
C ALA A 105 -7.25 41.03 -2.07
N GLU A 106 -8.48 41.55 -1.98
CA GLU A 106 -9.49 41.16 -0.97
C GLU A 106 -10.37 39.95 -1.36
N LYS A 107 -10.05 39.23 -2.45
CA LYS A 107 -10.81 38.05 -2.89
C LYS A 107 -9.99 36.77 -2.76
N SER A 108 -10.69 35.66 -2.57
CA SER A 108 -10.10 34.34 -2.69
C SER A 108 -11.05 33.34 -3.33
N LEU A 109 -10.46 32.31 -3.95
CA LEU A 109 -11.16 31.11 -4.41
C LEU A 109 -10.49 29.88 -3.77
N LEU A 110 -11.31 28.87 -3.52
CA LEU A 110 -10.86 27.59 -2.98
C LEU A 110 -10.88 26.53 -4.07
N LEU A 111 -9.79 25.77 -4.13
CA LEU A 111 -9.75 24.46 -4.77
C LEU A 111 -9.83 23.40 -3.68
N THR A 112 -10.86 22.56 -3.72
CA THR A 112 -11.00 21.40 -2.85
C THR A 112 -10.34 20.18 -3.49
N VAL A 113 -9.32 19.61 -2.85
CA VAL A 113 -8.66 18.37 -3.30
C VAL A 113 -9.01 17.25 -2.34
N ILE A 114 -9.75 16.26 -2.82
CA ILE A 114 -10.10 15.06 -2.06
C ILE A 114 -9.16 13.94 -2.48
N ARG A 115 -8.33 13.46 -1.57
CA ARG A 115 -7.48 12.29 -1.76
C ARG A 115 -8.14 11.10 -1.08
N ALA A 116 -8.46 10.06 -1.87
CA ALA A 116 -9.11 8.86 -1.35
C ALA A 116 -8.30 8.21 -0.22
N GLY A 117 -9.00 7.48 0.65
CA GLY A 117 -8.35 6.57 1.58
C GLY A 117 -7.80 5.37 0.82
N LYS A 118 -6.74 4.76 1.34
CA LYS A 118 -6.24 3.48 0.87
C LYS A 118 -7.37 2.45 0.99
N VAL A 119 -7.80 1.90 -0.14
CA VAL A 119 -8.75 0.79 -0.12
C VAL A 119 -8.00 -0.41 0.40
N GLU A 120 -8.44 -0.94 1.54
CA GLU A 120 -7.91 -2.21 2.01
C GLU A 120 -8.30 -3.30 1.01
N PRO A 121 -7.35 -4.12 0.53
CA PRO A 121 -7.66 -5.18 -0.40
C PRO A 121 -8.79 -6.05 0.15
N LYS A 122 -9.89 -6.16 -0.59
CA LYS A 122 -10.96 -7.07 -0.24
C LYS A 122 -10.43 -8.49 -0.44
N MET A 123 -10.21 -9.22 0.66
CA MET A 123 -9.70 -10.59 0.61
C MET A 123 -10.81 -11.58 0.23
N GLU A 124 -11.44 -11.36 -0.92
CA GLU A 124 -12.65 -12.09 -1.32
C GLU A 124 -12.36 -13.35 -2.12
N GLY A 125 -11.19 -13.43 -2.76
CA GLY A 125 -10.84 -14.62 -3.54
C GLY A 125 -10.85 -15.86 -2.65
N GLU A 126 -11.77 -16.78 -2.92
CA GLU A 126 -11.78 -18.09 -2.29
C GLU A 126 -11.13 -19.12 -3.21
N PHE A 127 -10.22 -19.89 -2.64
CA PHE A 127 -9.41 -20.85 -3.36
C PHE A 127 -9.60 -22.22 -2.74
N SER A 128 -10.12 -23.18 -3.52
CA SER A 128 -10.18 -24.57 -3.07
C SER A 128 -8.78 -25.14 -2.88
N VAL A 129 -8.51 -25.66 -1.70
CA VAL A 129 -7.25 -26.31 -1.30
C VAL A 129 -7.43 -27.81 -1.00
N SER A 130 -8.67 -28.27 -0.99
CA SER A 130 -9.09 -29.67 -1.04
C SER A 130 -10.51 -29.74 -1.63
N ASP A 131 -11.10 -30.94 -1.73
CA ASP A 131 -12.49 -31.11 -2.17
C ASP A 131 -13.52 -30.46 -1.21
N THR A 132 -13.12 -30.19 0.03
CA THR A 132 -14.03 -29.73 1.10
C THR A 132 -13.59 -28.44 1.77
N GLN A 133 -12.43 -27.89 1.40
CA GLN A 133 -11.84 -26.75 2.11
C GLN A 133 -11.44 -25.66 1.13
N LYS A 134 -11.79 -24.43 1.49
CA LYS A 134 -11.37 -23.21 0.80
C LYS A 134 -10.59 -22.31 1.74
N VAL A 135 -9.74 -21.48 1.15
CA VAL A 135 -8.97 -20.47 1.87
C VAL A 135 -9.04 -19.11 1.18
N ARG A 136 -8.70 -18.06 1.94
CA ARG A 136 -8.41 -16.72 1.43
C ARG A 136 -6.96 -16.38 1.74
N PHE A 137 -6.23 -15.91 0.74
CA PHE A 137 -4.83 -15.50 0.91
C PHE A 137 -4.71 -14.15 1.62
N SER A 138 -3.60 -13.96 2.33
CA SER A 138 -3.22 -12.66 2.86
C SER A 138 -2.92 -11.67 1.73
N ARG A 139 -3.19 -10.39 2.01
CA ARG A 139 -2.98 -9.26 1.10
C ARG A 139 -1.55 -9.07 0.59
N GLY A 140 -0.57 -9.72 1.22
CA GLY A 140 0.85 -9.53 0.98
C GLY A 140 1.67 -10.65 1.61
N ASN A 141 2.95 -10.74 1.22
CA ASN A 141 3.91 -11.62 1.89
C ASN A 141 4.04 -11.21 3.35
N LEU A 142 4.30 -12.16 4.23
CA LEU A 142 4.59 -11.89 5.63
C LEU A 142 5.91 -11.12 5.75
N GLN A 143 5.91 -10.07 6.58
CA GLN A 143 7.08 -9.26 6.88
C GLN A 143 7.23 -9.10 8.39
N TYR A 144 8.47 -8.98 8.85
CA TYR A 144 8.83 -8.85 10.25
C TYR A 144 9.83 -7.73 10.48
N ASN A 145 9.66 -6.97 11.56
CA ASN A 145 10.62 -6.00 12.05
C ASN A 145 11.18 -6.47 13.40
N ALA A 146 12.49 -6.74 13.45
CA ALA A 146 13.12 -7.36 14.62
C ALA A 146 13.17 -6.45 15.83
N LYS A 147 13.62 -5.21 15.64
CA LYS A 147 13.74 -4.23 16.74
C LYS A 147 12.41 -3.94 17.41
N ASN A 148 11.33 -3.83 16.63
CA ASN A 148 10.01 -3.49 17.14
C ASN A 148 9.18 -4.73 17.50
N ASN A 149 9.62 -5.93 17.13
CA ASN A 149 8.90 -7.19 17.29
C ASN A 149 7.47 -7.13 16.72
N VAL A 150 7.35 -6.69 15.46
CA VAL A 150 6.06 -6.52 14.78
C VAL A 150 6.01 -7.35 13.51
N TRP A 151 4.89 -8.05 13.32
CA TRP A 151 4.53 -8.71 12.07
C TRP A 151 3.51 -7.91 11.28
N ARG A 152 3.64 -7.92 9.95
CA ARG A 152 2.63 -7.37 9.02
C ARG A 152 2.62 -8.17 7.72
N PHE A 153 1.58 -7.98 6.92
CA PHE A 153 1.61 -8.29 5.51
C PHE A 153 2.18 -7.11 4.72
N ALA A 154 2.84 -7.42 3.62
CA ALA A 154 3.24 -6.43 2.62
C ALA A 154 2.01 -5.64 2.13
N GLU A 155 2.21 -4.35 1.84
CA GLU A 155 1.13 -3.41 1.61
C GLU A 155 0.50 -3.55 0.22
N CYS A 156 1.32 -3.86 -0.79
CA CYS A 156 0.90 -4.31 -2.10
C CYS A 156 1.35 -5.76 -2.33
N GLN A 157 0.59 -6.52 -3.13
CA GLN A 157 0.91 -7.94 -3.36
C GLN A 157 2.26 -8.16 -4.04
N TYR A 158 2.76 -7.20 -4.81
CA TYR A 158 4.05 -7.24 -5.48
C TYR A 158 5.22 -6.71 -4.62
N ASP A 159 4.96 -6.25 -3.39
CA ASP A 159 6.02 -5.76 -2.50
C ASP A 159 6.82 -6.92 -1.89
N TYR A 160 8.14 -6.79 -1.92
CA TYR A 160 9.09 -7.65 -1.22
C TYR A 160 10.33 -6.83 -0.81
N ILE A 161 11.09 -7.29 0.18
CA ILE A 161 12.21 -6.54 0.78
C ILE A 161 13.48 -6.60 -0.08
N GLY A 162 13.75 -7.76 -0.68
CA GLY A 162 14.93 -7.96 -1.52
C GLY A 162 16.23 -7.92 -0.70
N LYS A 163 17.23 -7.17 -1.19
CA LYS A 163 18.60 -7.18 -0.66
C LYS A 163 18.70 -6.70 0.79
N ASP A 164 17.74 -5.93 1.29
CA ASP A 164 17.76 -5.49 2.68
C ASP A 164 17.61 -6.64 3.69
N ASN A 165 17.18 -7.83 3.25
CA ASN A 165 17.26 -9.07 4.04
C ASN A 165 18.72 -9.41 4.44
N GLU A 166 19.75 -8.85 3.82
CA GLU A 166 21.15 -9.05 4.23
C GLU A 166 21.49 -8.40 5.59
N ASN A 167 20.70 -7.41 6.01
CA ASN A 167 20.88 -6.69 7.28
C ASN A 167 20.25 -7.41 8.48
N ILE A 168 19.69 -8.60 8.25
CA ILE A 168 18.95 -9.38 9.24
C ILE A 168 19.76 -9.61 10.53
N SER A 169 19.20 -9.16 11.65
CA SER A 169 19.76 -9.33 13.00
C SER A 169 18.68 -9.07 14.04
N ALA A 170 18.99 -9.32 15.33
CA ALA A 170 18.07 -9.06 16.43
C ALA A 170 17.73 -7.56 16.60
N ASP A 171 18.67 -6.68 16.24
CA ASP A 171 18.56 -5.23 16.45
C ASP A 171 18.19 -4.46 15.18
N TYR A 172 17.97 -5.14 14.06
CA TYR A 172 17.65 -4.50 12.78
C TYR A 172 16.27 -3.83 12.83
N ASP A 173 16.25 -2.53 12.52
CA ASP A 173 15.04 -1.69 12.51
C ASP A 173 14.34 -1.66 11.15
N GLY A 174 14.86 -2.38 10.15
CA GLY A 174 14.19 -2.58 8.87
C GLY A 174 13.25 -3.78 8.89
N TRP A 175 12.57 -3.98 7.77
CA TRP A 175 11.71 -5.14 7.55
C TRP A 175 12.50 -6.26 6.88
N ILE A 176 12.13 -7.50 7.20
CA ILE A 176 12.58 -8.72 6.52
C ILE A 176 11.36 -9.54 6.07
N ASP A 177 11.52 -10.35 5.03
CA ASP A 177 10.44 -11.19 4.48
C ASP A 177 10.90 -12.58 4.00
N LEU A 178 12.16 -12.91 4.26
CA LEU A 178 12.75 -14.23 3.98
C LEU A 178 13.10 -14.93 5.29
N PHE A 179 12.41 -16.02 5.59
CA PHE A 179 12.47 -16.71 6.87
C PHE A 179 13.03 -18.12 6.73
N GLY A 180 13.90 -18.54 7.66
CA GLY A 180 14.21 -19.95 7.83
C GLY A 180 12.96 -20.72 8.25
N TRP A 181 12.84 -21.99 7.90
CA TRP A 181 11.59 -22.73 8.11
C TRP A 181 11.23 -22.80 9.61
N GLY A 182 9.96 -22.54 9.94
CA GLY A 182 9.45 -22.63 11.31
C GLY A 182 9.96 -21.54 12.27
N THR A 183 10.55 -20.43 11.77
CA THR A 183 11.05 -19.34 12.61
C THR A 183 9.96 -18.33 13.00
N SER A 184 8.90 -18.81 13.63
CA SER A 184 7.78 -17.98 14.10
C SER A 184 8.11 -17.05 15.27
N GLY A 185 9.27 -17.22 15.92
CA GLY A 185 9.62 -16.61 17.20
C GLY A 185 9.36 -17.54 18.40
N TYR A 186 8.62 -18.63 18.22
CA TYR A 186 8.34 -19.57 19.30
C TYR A 186 9.59 -20.37 19.72
N ASN A 187 9.79 -20.53 21.03
CA ASN A 187 10.86 -21.35 21.61
C ASN A 187 12.26 -21.05 21.05
N GLY A 188 12.59 -19.76 20.91
CA GLY A 188 13.89 -19.30 20.41
C GLY A 188 14.09 -19.47 18.89
N LYS A 189 13.07 -19.91 18.14
CA LYS A 189 13.11 -19.96 16.67
C LYS A 189 12.83 -18.58 16.07
N ASN A 190 13.77 -17.67 16.28
CA ASN A 190 13.60 -16.27 15.94
C ASN A 190 13.57 -16.03 14.42
N PRO A 191 12.73 -15.11 13.90
CA PRO A 191 12.66 -14.80 12.47
C PRO A 191 13.99 -14.38 11.84
N TRP A 192 14.87 -13.76 12.65
CA TRP A 192 16.19 -13.28 12.25
C TRP A 192 17.31 -14.34 12.36
N MET A 193 16.97 -15.63 12.49
CA MET A 193 17.97 -16.68 12.46
C MET A 193 18.70 -16.73 11.11
N THR A 194 20.03 -16.86 11.20
CA THR A 194 20.98 -16.87 10.08
C THR A 194 21.89 -18.09 10.11
N SER A 195 21.66 -19.02 11.04
CA SER A 195 22.38 -20.29 11.06
C SER A 195 22.25 -20.99 9.70
N LYS A 196 23.31 -21.67 9.31
CA LYS A 196 23.35 -22.50 8.10
C LYS A 196 23.17 -23.98 8.42
N GLU A 197 23.05 -24.31 9.70
CA GLU A 197 22.85 -25.67 10.17
C GLU A 197 21.35 -25.98 10.20
N ASN A 198 20.92 -26.98 9.44
CA ASN A 198 19.50 -27.31 9.29
C ASN A 198 18.83 -27.70 10.61
N VAL A 199 19.57 -28.34 11.50
CA VAL A 199 19.11 -28.77 12.83
C VAL A 199 18.63 -27.59 13.69
N ASP A 200 19.15 -26.38 13.44
CA ASP A 200 18.74 -25.18 14.17
C ASP A 200 17.32 -24.72 13.78
N TYR A 201 16.76 -25.22 12.68
CA TYR A 201 15.42 -24.89 12.19
C TYR A 201 14.41 -26.02 12.41
N GLY A 202 14.79 -27.03 13.21
CA GLY A 202 13.96 -28.17 13.57
C GLY A 202 14.67 -29.48 13.32
N ASP A 203 14.48 -30.43 14.24
CA ASP A 203 15.09 -31.76 14.25
C ASP A 203 14.08 -32.87 13.85
N GLY A 204 12.83 -32.48 13.58
CA GLY A 204 11.68 -33.36 13.56
C GLY A 204 11.25 -33.90 12.19
N LEU A 205 10.45 -34.97 12.27
CA LEU A 205 9.65 -35.61 11.22
C LEU A 205 8.18 -35.15 11.28
N GLN A 206 7.94 -33.91 11.72
CA GLN A 206 6.60 -33.38 11.93
C GLN A 206 6.41 -32.09 11.14
N ASP A 207 5.22 -31.95 10.58
CA ASP A 207 4.76 -30.70 9.98
C ASP A 207 4.63 -29.62 11.06
N ILE A 208 4.84 -28.36 10.67
CA ILE A 208 4.56 -27.22 11.56
C ILE A 208 3.08 -26.80 11.49
N ALA A 209 2.30 -27.38 10.59
CA ALA A 209 0.89 -27.06 10.38
C ALA A 209 0.10 -27.11 11.70
N GLY A 210 -0.53 -26.00 12.08
CA GLY A 210 -1.32 -25.89 13.31
C GLY A 210 -0.51 -25.83 14.61
N THR A 211 0.83 -25.81 14.55
CA THR A 211 1.70 -25.66 15.72
C THR A 211 2.13 -24.20 15.93
N ASN A 212 2.73 -23.88 17.08
CA ASN A 212 3.30 -22.56 17.33
C ASN A 212 4.54 -22.25 16.46
N TYR A 213 5.09 -23.22 15.73
CA TYR A 213 6.17 -22.98 14.76
C TYR A 213 5.63 -22.43 13.42
N ASP A 214 4.33 -22.54 13.16
CA ASP A 214 3.70 -21.86 12.02
C ASP A 214 3.57 -20.36 12.34
N TRP A 215 4.11 -19.54 11.44
CA TRP A 215 4.15 -18.09 11.58
C TRP A 215 2.77 -17.48 11.81
N GLY A 216 1.75 -17.93 11.09
CA GLY A 216 0.40 -17.37 11.17
C GLY A 216 -0.38 -17.81 12.39
N VAL A 217 -0.06 -18.99 12.94
CA VAL A 217 -0.75 -19.57 14.09
C VAL A 217 -0.30 -18.86 15.37
N TYR A 218 1.01 -18.69 15.54
CA TYR A 218 1.57 -18.13 16.77
C TYR A 218 1.41 -16.61 16.89
N ASN A 219 1.49 -15.88 15.77
CA ASN A 219 1.66 -14.42 15.81
C ASN A 219 0.39 -13.64 15.46
N ALA A 220 0.20 -12.53 16.16
CA ALA A 220 -0.75 -11.49 15.75
C ALA A 220 -0.13 -10.65 14.63
N ILE A 221 -0.84 -10.52 13.50
CA ILE A 221 -0.38 -9.77 12.33
C ILE A 221 -1.07 -8.41 12.32
N SER A 222 -0.31 -7.32 12.48
CA SER A 222 -0.83 -5.97 12.75
C SER A 222 -1.89 -5.48 11.75
N ASN A 223 -1.63 -5.63 10.45
CA ASN A 223 -2.58 -5.32 9.36
C ASN A 223 -3.32 -6.57 8.83
N GLY A 224 -3.31 -7.65 9.61
CA GLY A 224 -3.99 -8.92 9.35
C GLY A 224 -5.05 -9.24 10.40
N GLY A 225 -5.62 -8.23 11.06
CA GLY A 225 -6.61 -8.37 12.14
C GLY A 225 -6.02 -8.50 13.55
N ASN A 226 -4.69 -8.50 13.68
CA ASN A 226 -3.95 -8.34 14.93
C ASN A 226 -4.34 -9.30 16.06
N GLN A 227 -4.61 -10.55 15.72
CA GLN A 227 -4.91 -11.62 16.66
C GLN A 227 -4.19 -12.91 16.21
N SER A 228 -3.63 -13.67 17.15
CA SER A 228 -3.00 -14.97 16.87
C SER A 228 -4.04 -16.03 16.49
N GLY A 229 -3.60 -17.07 15.76
CA GLY A 229 -4.46 -18.16 15.31
C GLY A 229 -5.44 -17.78 14.20
N MET A 230 -5.38 -16.55 13.69
CA MET A 230 -6.21 -16.08 12.57
C MET A 230 -5.73 -16.60 11.21
N TRP A 231 -4.45 -16.98 11.13
CA TRP A 231 -3.75 -17.28 9.90
C TRP A 231 -3.01 -18.60 10.01
N ARG A 232 -2.70 -19.22 8.88
CA ARG A 232 -1.82 -20.39 8.81
C ARG A 232 -1.06 -20.43 7.50
N THR A 233 -0.03 -21.26 7.46
CA THR A 233 0.72 -21.57 6.25
C THR A 233 0.08 -22.76 5.53
N LEU A 234 0.02 -22.73 4.20
CA LEU A 234 -0.47 -23.86 3.41
C LEU A 234 0.45 -25.08 3.55
N THR A 235 -0.15 -26.26 3.58
CA THR A 235 0.58 -27.54 3.51
C THR A 235 1.04 -27.84 2.07
N LYS A 236 1.94 -28.81 1.90
CA LYS A 236 2.36 -29.31 0.58
C LYS A 236 1.18 -29.84 -0.24
N GLU A 237 0.28 -30.58 0.41
CA GLU A 237 -0.92 -31.15 -0.20
C GLU A 237 -1.87 -30.06 -0.71
N GLU A 238 -2.02 -28.96 0.02
CA GLU A 238 -2.84 -27.83 -0.40
C GLU A 238 -2.20 -27.07 -1.56
N TRP A 239 -0.87 -26.88 -1.56
CA TRP A 239 -0.17 -26.32 -2.72
C TRP A 239 -0.33 -27.20 -3.96
N LEU A 240 -0.18 -28.52 -3.82
CA LEU A 240 -0.45 -29.47 -4.91
C LEU A 240 -1.89 -29.36 -5.39
N TYR A 241 -2.85 -29.31 -4.48
CA TYR A 241 -4.24 -29.22 -4.85
C TYR A 241 -4.51 -27.96 -5.67
N LEU A 242 -4.07 -26.79 -5.20
CA LEU A 242 -4.28 -25.50 -5.88
C LEU A 242 -3.87 -25.50 -7.36
N PHE A 243 -2.75 -26.15 -7.69
CA PHE A 243 -2.14 -26.06 -9.02
C PHE A 243 -2.25 -27.33 -9.85
N VAL A 244 -2.63 -28.46 -9.25
CA VAL A 244 -2.70 -29.76 -9.94
C VAL A 244 -4.10 -30.35 -9.88
N SER A 245 -4.66 -30.51 -8.69
CA SER A 245 -5.91 -31.29 -8.49
C SER A 245 -7.19 -30.46 -8.53
N ARG A 246 -7.10 -29.16 -8.25
CA ARG A 246 -8.22 -28.23 -8.19
C ARG A 246 -8.96 -28.19 -9.53
N HIS A 247 -10.28 -28.03 -9.48
CA HIS A 247 -11.08 -27.87 -10.68
C HIS A 247 -10.55 -26.72 -11.55
N ASN A 248 -10.32 -27.00 -12.84
CA ASN A 248 -9.70 -26.08 -13.80
C ASN A 248 -8.33 -25.51 -13.36
N ALA A 249 -7.56 -26.22 -12.54
CA ALA A 249 -6.27 -25.75 -12.02
C ALA A 249 -5.35 -25.17 -13.11
N ALA A 250 -5.28 -25.81 -14.27
CA ALA A 250 -4.46 -25.36 -15.39
C ALA A 250 -4.85 -23.99 -15.97
N ASN A 251 -6.05 -23.48 -15.69
CA ASN A 251 -6.52 -22.16 -16.13
C ASN A 251 -6.44 -21.09 -15.03
N ASN A 252 -6.16 -21.50 -13.78
CA ASN A 252 -6.30 -20.65 -12.59
C ASN A 252 -4.97 -20.09 -12.09
N TYR A 253 -3.90 -20.18 -12.88
CA TYR A 253 -2.63 -19.55 -12.56
C TYR A 253 -1.83 -19.20 -13.81
N SER A 254 -0.90 -18.26 -13.65
CA SER A 254 0.10 -17.94 -14.68
C SER A 254 1.25 -17.16 -14.10
N VAL A 255 2.45 -17.29 -14.66
CA VAL A 255 3.51 -16.31 -14.39
C VAL A 255 3.20 -14.98 -15.06
N ALA A 256 3.68 -13.90 -14.46
CA ALA A 256 3.41 -12.55 -14.93
C ALA A 256 4.48 -11.54 -14.47
N THR A 257 4.45 -10.38 -15.11
CA THR A 257 5.06 -9.14 -14.62
C THR A 257 3.97 -8.20 -14.14
N VAL A 258 3.98 -7.84 -12.86
CA VAL A 258 3.04 -6.91 -12.25
C VAL A 258 3.82 -5.73 -11.71
N ASN A 259 3.55 -4.53 -12.22
CA ASN A 259 4.25 -3.30 -11.86
C ASN A 259 5.79 -3.43 -11.96
N GLY A 260 6.27 -4.12 -13.00
CA GLY A 260 7.69 -4.40 -13.20
C GLY A 260 8.26 -5.53 -12.33
N ILE A 261 7.47 -6.14 -11.46
CA ILE A 261 7.87 -7.25 -10.59
C ILE A 261 7.41 -8.56 -11.20
N HIS A 262 8.31 -9.52 -11.33
CA HIS A 262 7.99 -10.87 -11.79
C HIS A 262 7.37 -11.70 -10.67
N GLY A 263 6.43 -12.58 -11.00
CA GLY A 263 5.75 -13.40 -10.00
C GLY A 263 4.71 -14.35 -10.58
N LEU A 264 3.97 -14.99 -9.68
CA LEU A 264 2.91 -15.94 -9.99
C LEU A 264 1.55 -15.33 -9.65
N ILE A 265 0.65 -15.26 -10.64
CA ILE A 265 -0.76 -14.98 -10.44
C ILE A 265 -1.48 -16.29 -10.09
N VAL A 266 -2.33 -16.24 -9.06
CA VAL A 266 -3.25 -17.31 -8.66
C VAL A 266 -4.66 -16.75 -8.64
N LEU A 267 -5.59 -17.43 -9.31
CA LEU A 267 -6.97 -16.98 -9.49
C LEU A 267 -7.93 -17.78 -8.60
N PRO A 268 -8.98 -17.15 -8.02
CA PRO A 268 -9.99 -17.82 -7.19
C PRO A 268 -10.89 -18.76 -8.01
N ASP A 269 -11.70 -19.58 -7.35
CA ASP A 269 -12.49 -20.65 -7.99
C ASP A 269 -13.48 -20.10 -9.03
N ASP A 270 -14.18 -19.04 -8.66
CA ASP A 270 -15.23 -18.42 -9.47
C ASP A 270 -14.72 -17.14 -10.15
N TRP A 271 -13.42 -17.11 -10.48
CA TRP A 271 -12.80 -15.90 -10.99
C TRP A 271 -13.41 -15.44 -12.31
N THR A 272 -13.75 -14.16 -12.36
CA THR A 272 -14.20 -13.48 -13.59
C THR A 272 -13.22 -12.38 -13.94
N HIS A 273 -12.75 -12.40 -15.19
CA HIS A 273 -11.80 -11.40 -15.67
C HIS A 273 -12.40 -9.98 -15.58
N PRO A 274 -11.76 -9.03 -14.87
CA PRO A 274 -12.36 -7.73 -14.58
C PRO A 274 -12.27 -6.71 -15.73
N GLY A 275 -11.43 -6.98 -16.72
CA GLY A 275 -11.19 -6.08 -17.86
C GLY A 275 -11.46 -6.70 -19.23
N THR A 276 -11.30 -5.89 -20.28
CA THR A 276 -11.39 -6.30 -21.69
C THR A 276 -10.03 -6.75 -22.28
N TRP A 277 -8.97 -6.68 -21.48
CA TRP A 277 -7.61 -7.06 -21.87
C TRP A 277 -7.36 -8.55 -21.62
N ALA A 278 -6.28 -9.10 -22.19
CA ALA A 278 -6.02 -10.53 -22.17
C ALA A 278 -5.31 -11.04 -20.91
N PHE A 279 -5.70 -12.23 -20.47
CA PHE A 279 -4.97 -13.07 -19.52
C PHE A 279 -4.72 -14.43 -20.17
N THR A 280 -3.47 -14.88 -20.14
CA THR A 280 -3.07 -16.19 -20.66
C THR A 280 -2.66 -17.07 -19.49
N ALA A 281 -3.45 -18.09 -19.18
CA ALA A 281 -3.10 -19.08 -18.17
C ALA A 281 -1.85 -19.86 -18.58
N LYS A 282 -1.03 -20.28 -17.60
CA LYS A 282 0.20 -21.06 -17.81
C LYS A 282 1.12 -20.51 -18.90
N ALA A 283 1.30 -19.19 -18.92
CA ALA A 283 2.35 -18.60 -19.73
C ALA A 283 3.72 -19.21 -19.35
N ASN A 284 4.63 -19.30 -20.32
CA ASN A 284 5.98 -19.83 -20.11
C ASN A 284 7.04 -18.71 -20.08
N ASN A 285 6.62 -17.45 -19.94
CA ASN A 285 7.50 -16.28 -19.91
C ASN A 285 6.86 -15.15 -19.11
N TRP A 286 7.67 -14.22 -18.59
CA TRP A 286 7.21 -13.11 -17.76
C TRP A 286 6.45 -12.01 -18.52
N THR A 287 6.55 -11.96 -19.84
CA THR A 287 6.10 -10.81 -20.65
C THR A 287 4.70 -10.98 -21.22
N THR A 288 4.21 -12.22 -21.34
CA THR A 288 2.87 -12.54 -21.86
C THR A 288 1.78 -11.88 -21.02
N ASN A 289 1.87 -12.01 -19.70
CA ASN A 289 0.99 -11.34 -18.76
C ASN A 289 1.77 -10.18 -18.12
N ASN A 290 1.60 -8.97 -18.64
CA ASN A 290 2.28 -7.78 -18.14
C ASN A 290 1.27 -6.68 -17.77
N TYR A 291 1.19 -6.36 -16.48
CA TYR A 291 0.16 -5.49 -15.92
C TYR A 291 0.78 -4.31 -15.16
N THR A 292 0.27 -3.12 -15.42
CA THR A 292 0.54 -1.94 -14.58
C THR A 292 -0.16 -2.07 -13.24
N GLU A 293 0.25 -1.29 -12.24
CA GLU A 293 -0.44 -1.19 -10.94
C GLU A 293 -1.96 -1.00 -11.10
N ALA A 294 -2.39 -0.09 -11.97
CA ALA A 294 -3.82 0.19 -12.19
C ALA A 294 -4.62 -1.01 -12.74
N LYS A 295 -4.00 -1.87 -13.57
CA LYS A 295 -4.62 -3.13 -14.02
C LYS A 295 -4.60 -4.18 -12.92
N TRP A 296 -3.51 -4.24 -12.16
CA TRP A 296 -3.40 -5.16 -11.05
C TRP A 296 -4.40 -4.89 -9.93
N ILE A 297 -4.70 -3.63 -9.63
CA ILE A 297 -5.77 -3.28 -8.68
C ILE A 297 -7.10 -3.92 -9.11
N GLN A 298 -7.46 -3.86 -10.40
CA GLN A 298 -8.68 -4.50 -10.91
C GLN A 298 -8.65 -6.03 -10.74
N MET A 299 -7.49 -6.67 -11.00
CA MET A 299 -7.30 -8.11 -10.78
C MET A 299 -7.47 -8.48 -9.30
N GLN A 300 -6.83 -7.72 -8.43
CA GLN A 300 -6.91 -7.92 -6.99
C GLN A 300 -8.34 -7.71 -6.47
N ASP A 301 -9.06 -6.71 -6.96
CA ASP A 301 -10.46 -6.46 -6.60
C ASP A 301 -11.39 -7.59 -7.07
N SER A 302 -11.01 -8.34 -8.12
CA SER A 302 -11.67 -9.59 -8.52
C SER A 302 -11.20 -10.83 -7.73
N GLY A 303 -10.40 -10.64 -6.68
CA GLY A 303 -9.90 -11.70 -5.80
C GLY A 303 -8.62 -12.38 -6.25
N ALA A 304 -7.95 -11.91 -7.31
CA ALA A 304 -6.69 -12.50 -7.77
C ALA A 304 -5.54 -12.24 -6.78
N VAL A 305 -4.65 -13.22 -6.68
CA VAL A 305 -3.47 -13.18 -5.81
C VAL A 305 -2.21 -13.14 -6.66
N PHE A 306 -1.22 -12.34 -6.25
CA PHE A 306 0.11 -12.29 -6.83
C PHE A 306 1.17 -12.62 -5.77
N LEU A 307 2.01 -13.58 -6.12
CA LEU A 307 3.15 -14.02 -5.33
C LEU A 307 4.42 -13.52 -6.03
N PRO A 308 5.11 -12.49 -5.49
CA PRO A 308 6.31 -11.96 -6.11
C PRO A 308 7.46 -12.98 -6.08
N ALA A 309 8.29 -12.96 -7.11
CA ALA A 309 9.55 -13.69 -7.16
C ALA A 309 10.60 -12.99 -6.28
N ALA A 310 10.49 -13.16 -4.96
CA ALA A 310 11.31 -12.47 -3.96
C ALA A 310 12.74 -13.04 -3.78
N SER A 311 13.12 -14.05 -4.58
CA SER A 311 14.37 -14.80 -4.46
C SER A 311 14.47 -15.55 -3.12
N ASP A 312 15.70 -15.71 -2.62
CA ASP A 312 16.01 -16.41 -1.38
C ASP A 312 17.22 -15.80 -0.67
N ARG A 313 17.46 -16.25 0.57
CA ARG A 313 18.73 -16.03 1.27
C ARG A 313 19.31 -17.32 1.82
N TYR A 314 20.64 -17.35 2.00
CA TYR A 314 21.33 -18.40 2.75
C TYR A 314 22.24 -17.80 3.83
N GLY A 315 21.88 -18.02 5.09
CA GLY A 315 22.36 -17.21 6.20
C GLY A 315 21.95 -15.75 6.00
N ILE A 316 22.91 -14.83 5.94
CA ILE A 316 22.67 -13.41 5.64
C ILE A 316 22.76 -13.07 4.15
N LYS A 317 23.18 -13.99 3.27
CA LYS A 317 23.45 -13.62 1.86
C LYS A 317 22.18 -13.69 1.04
N PHE A 318 21.80 -12.60 0.39
CA PHE A 318 20.68 -12.56 -0.54
C PHE A 318 21.10 -13.09 -1.91
N SER A 319 20.28 -13.94 -2.51
CA SER A 319 20.53 -14.43 -3.86
C SER A 319 20.06 -13.42 -4.89
N THR A 320 20.98 -12.89 -5.68
CA THR A 320 20.68 -12.13 -6.90
C THR A 320 20.66 -13.02 -8.15
N SER A 321 20.90 -14.32 -7.98
CA SER A 321 21.01 -15.28 -9.07
C SER A 321 19.62 -15.80 -9.42
N GLY A 322 18.97 -15.16 -10.39
CA GLY A 322 17.67 -15.56 -10.91
C GLY A 322 16.48 -14.88 -10.23
N ILE A 323 15.35 -14.95 -10.92
CA ILE A 323 14.07 -14.39 -10.51
C ILE A 323 13.19 -15.57 -10.10
N TYR A 324 13.25 -15.91 -8.82
CA TYR A 324 12.59 -17.08 -8.27
C TYR A 324 11.59 -16.71 -7.20
N GLY A 325 10.41 -17.32 -7.23
CA GLY A 325 9.50 -17.33 -6.11
C GLY A 325 9.65 -18.62 -5.32
N ARG A 326 9.91 -18.50 -4.02
CA ARG A 326 9.99 -19.63 -3.09
C ARG A 326 9.11 -19.35 -1.90
N TYR A 327 8.11 -20.20 -1.70
CA TYR A 327 7.06 -20.01 -0.70
C TYR A 327 6.98 -21.24 0.19
N TRP A 328 7.40 -21.11 1.45
CA TRP A 328 7.37 -22.24 2.38
C TRP A 328 5.97 -22.83 2.50
N SER A 329 5.91 -24.16 2.55
CA SER A 329 4.75 -24.87 3.07
C SER A 329 4.94 -25.14 4.57
N SER A 330 3.87 -25.54 5.25
CA SER A 330 3.92 -26.03 6.63
C SER A 330 4.34 -27.50 6.74
N SER A 331 4.65 -28.17 5.63
CA SER A 331 4.95 -29.60 5.58
C SER A 331 6.45 -29.90 5.60
N MET A 332 6.84 -30.86 6.45
CA MET A 332 8.19 -31.39 6.49
C MET A 332 8.49 -32.28 5.29
N TYR A 333 9.75 -32.32 4.85
CA TYR A 333 10.21 -33.33 3.92
C TYR A 333 10.69 -34.56 4.69
N SER A 334 10.59 -35.76 4.10
CA SER A 334 10.95 -37.03 4.74
C SER A 334 12.38 -37.09 5.30
N HIS A 335 13.27 -36.22 4.80
CA HIS A 335 14.56 -35.93 5.43
C HIS A 335 14.42 -34.80 6.46
N ARG A 336 14.84 -35.06 7.71
CA ARG A 336 14.68 -34.18 8.90
C ARG A 336 15.22 -32.76 8.76
N GLU A 337 15.99 -32.49 7.72
CA GLU A 337 16.67 -31.21 7.47
C GLU A 337 15.99 -30.35 6.40
N TYR A 338 14.98 -30.89 5.73
CA TYR A 338 14.34 -30.28 4.57
C TYR A 338 12.86 -29.99 4.87
N ALA A 339 12.29 -29.06 4.12
CA ALA A 339 10.86 -28.76 4.13
C ALA A 339 10.38 -28.51 2.71
N TYR A 340 9.08 -28.71 2.49
CA TYR A 340 8.46 -28.45 1.20
C TYR A 340 8.16 -26.96 1.01
N PHE A 341 8.22 -26.50 -0.24
CA PHE A 341 7.85 -25.15 -0.65
C PHE A 341 7.32 -25.16 -2.09
N CYS A 342 6.54 -24.14 -2.43
CA CYS A 342 6.12 -23.85 -3.80
C CYS A 342 7.22 -23.05 -4.50
N PHE A 343 7.68 -23.54 -5.64
CA PHE A 343 8.79 -22.98 -6.42
C PHE A 343 8.34 -22.58 -7.81
N PHE A 344 8.67 -21.37 -8.24
CA PHE A 344 8.49 -20.95 -9.62
C PHE A 344 9.60 -19.98 -10.01
N GLY A 345 9.80 -19.82 -11.30
CA GLY A 345 10.81 -18.92 -11.84
C GLY A 345 11.07 -19.21 -13.30
N GLU A 346 12.22 -18.77 -13.77
CA GLU A 346 12.68 -18.96 -15.14
C GLU A 346 13.98 -19.75 -15.15
N TYR A 347 14.06 -20.75 -16.01
CA TYR A 347 15.27 -21.52 -16.27
C TYR A 347 15.38 -21.80 -17.76
N LEU A 348 16.54 -21.50 -18.35
CA LEU A 348 16.78 -21.64 -19.80
C LEU A 348 15.69 -21.00 -20.66
N GLU A 349 15.30 -19.76 -20.33
CA GLU A 349 14.29 -18.96 -21.05
C GLU A 349 12.84 -19.46 -20.96
N GLU A 350 12.57 -20.48 -20.12
CA GLU A 350 11.23 -20.99 -19.87
C GLU A 350 10.85 -20.84 -18.40
N CYS A 351 9.66 -20.30 -18.17
CA CYS A 351 9.07 -20.22 -16.84
C CYS A 351 8.43 -21.56 -16.42
N PHE A 352 8.59 -21.91 -15.15
CA PHE A 352 8.07 -23.15 -14.57
C PHE A 352 7.35 -22.91 -13.23
N LEU A 353 6.60 -23.91 -12.78
CA LEU A 353 5.97 -23.98 -11.46
C LEU A 353 6.07 -25.42 -10.92
N GLU A 354 6.63 -25.55 -9.72
CA GLU A 354 6.77 -26.78 -8.95
C GLU A 354 6.20 -26.58 -7.53
N PRO A 355 4.95 -26.98 -7.29
CA PRO A 355 4.24 -26.68 -6.04
C PRO A 355 4.73 -27.47 -4.81
N ASN A 356 5.65 -28.42 -4.97
CA ASN A 356 6.10 -29.35 -3.94
C ASN A 356 7.61 -29.63 -3.98
N HIS A 357 8.43 -28.63 -4.35
CA HIS A 357 9.89 -28.75 -4.25
C HIS A 357 10.31 -28.81 -2.77
N SER A 358 11.49 -29.37 -2.48
CA SER A 358 12.08 -29.38 -1.13
C SER A 358 13.51 -28.83 -1.11
N LEU A 359 13.85 -28.04 -0.10
CA LEU A 359 15.21 -27.53 0.14
C LEU A 359 15.49 -27.49 1.66
N PRO A 360 16.76 -27.34 2.05
CA PRO A 360 17.13 -27.31 3.47
C PRO A 360 16.43 -26.17 4.22
N ARG A 361 16.04 -26.44 5.47
CA ARG A 361 15.26 -25.52 6.33
C ARG A 361 15.99 -24.23 6.68
N SER A 362 17.32 -24.21 6.54
CA SER A 362 18.16 -23.03 6.81
C SER A 362 18.07 -21.94 5.74
N TYR A 363 17.49 -22.22 4.58
CA TYR A 363 17.25 -21.18 3.57
C TYR A 363 16.15 -20.23 4.02
N GLY A 364 16.30 -18.95 3.68
CA GLY A 364 15.25 -17.96 3.90
C GLY A 364 14.37 -17.83 2.67
N PHE A 365 13.10 -18.21 2.77
CA PHE A 365 12.09 -18.07 1.70
C PHE A 365 10.91 -17.23 2.18
N SER A 366 10.08 -16.80 1.24
CA SER A 366 8.85 -16.07 1.53
C SER A 366 7.81 -16.95 2.21
N VAL A 367 6.94 -16.30 2.98
CA VAL A 367 5.76 -16.92 3.59
C VAL A 367 4.54 -16.13 3.14
N ARG A 368 3.55 -16.81 2.57
CA ARG A 368 2.24 -16.25 2.24
C ARG A 368 1.19 -17.00 3.05
N LEU A 369 0.50 -16.28 3.93
CA LEU A 369 -0.45 -16.88 4.85
C LEU A 369 -1.86 -16.93 4.26
N VAL A 370 -2.68 -17.82 4.81
CA VAL A 370 -4.08 -17.98 4.44
C VAL A 370 -4.99 -18.03 5.66
N GLN A 371 -6.28 -17.74 5.45
CA GLN A 371 -7.35 -18.02 6.41
C GLN A 371 -8.29 -19.07 5.84
N ASP A 372 -8.75 -19.98 6.69
CA ASP A 372 -9.81 -20.94 6.32
C ASP A 372 -11.15 -20.22 6.12
N VAL A 373 -11.82 -20.54 5.02
CA VAL A 373 -13.22 -20.15 4.81
C VAL A 373 -14.10 -21.12 5.60
N LYS A 374 -14.98 -20.56 6.44
CA LYS A 374 -15.90 -21.33 7.28
C LYS A 374 -17.19 -21.68 6.56
#